data_AF-W4K5E5-F1
#
_entry.id   AF-W4K5E5-F1
#
_cell.length_a   1.000
_cell.length_b   1.000
_cell.length_c   1.000
_cell.angle_alpha   90.00
_cell.angle_beta   90.00
_cell.angle_gamma   90.00
#
_symmetry.space_group_name_H-M   'P 1'
#
loop_
_entity.id
_entity.type
_entity.pdbx_description
1 polymer ?
#
loop_
_entity_poly.entity_id
_entity_poly.type
_entity_poly.pdbx_seq_one_letter_code
_entity_poly.pdbx_strand_id
1 'polypeptide(L)'
;MAPTFVYIVIVAIAASAAAVNAESHTIRFDNQCGRGTPQLIFGGHVVSNGSDWTSSGPASSGIAYLQTGECLFNGEHCALLEMTLGNPTCPGCGSSTDISLIPPHALNVPVSFRQVYFNGCDGQGAACNSANCNTAFFVSDDNQVQVACQEDNVDLLITFCGNGATSSATSEPANAPTPSSFPTSSPASPHESPEPTSSSIVHTSIVESSSTAAVSLVTTGPSNGPSTVPSPTALSETSGTSSSTVSPKTCSVFHTSIAESSSTAAHSRRSKARVAHVQMNAARVHA
;
A
#
# COMPACT_ATOMS: atom_id res chain seq x y z
N MET A 1 -20.05 52.07 -33.75
CA MET A 1 -18.68 51.59 -33.43
C MET A 1 -18.82 50.61 -32.27
N ALA A 2 -18.24 49.42 -32.40
CA ALA A 2 -18.74 48.15 -31.89
C ALA A 2 -18.32 47.81 -30.45
N PRO A 3 -19.27 47.55 -29.52
CA PRO A 3 -18.99 46.95 -28.21
C PRO A 3 -19.50 45.50 -28.08
N THR A 4 -20.19 44.95 -29.08
CA THR A 4 -20.88 43.64 -29.00
C THR A 4 -19.98 42.42 -29.22
N PHE A 5 -18.81 42.58 -29.85
CA PHE A 5 -17.90 41.46 -30.11
C PHE A 5 -17.12 41.00 -28.87
N VAL A 6 -16.94 41.86 -27.86
CA VAL A 6 -16.16 41.53 -26.65
C VAL A 6 -16.95 40.60 -25.70
N TYR A 7 -18.28 40.72 -25.66
CA TYR A 7 -19.12 39.91 -24.78
C TYR A 7 -19.25 38.44 -25.21
N ILE A 8 -19.17 38.16 -26.51
CA ILE A 8 -19.31 36.78 -27.03
C ILE A 8 -18.07 35.94 -26.69
N VAL A 9 -16.88 36.55 -26.62
CA VAL A 9 -15.63 35.84 -26.29
C VAL A 9 -15.57 35.43 -24.81
N ILE A 10 -16.14 36.22 -23.89
CA ILE A 10 -16.12 35.93 -22.45
C ILE A 10 -17.07 34.77 -22.11
N VAL A 11 -18.22 34.65 -22.78
CA VAL A 11 -19.17 33.54 -22.53
C VAL A 11 -18.64 32.20 -23.06
N ALA A 12 -17.82 32.19 -24.11
CA ALA A 12 -17.25 30.96 -24.67
C ALA A 12 -16.15 30.33 -23.79
N ILE A 13 -15.40 31.11 -23.01
CA ILE A 13 -14.34 30.61 -22.11
C ILE A 13 -14.93 30.00 -20.83
N ALA A 14 -16.13 30.42 -20.41
CA ALA A 14 -16.81 29.86 -19.24
C ALA A 14 -17.45 28.48 -19.49
N ALA A 15 -17.59 28.05 -20.75
CA ALA A 15 -18.23 26.79 -21.12
C ALA A 15 -17.24 25.61 -21.32
N SER A 16 -15.93 25.87 -21.24
CA SER A 16 -14.89 24.83 -21.37
C SER A 16 -14.28 24.44 -20.03
N ALA A 17 -15.09 24.35 -18.97
CA ALA A 17 -14.78 23.46 -17.85
C ALA A 17 -14.94 22.02 -18.36
N ALA A 18 -14.01 21.59 -19.22
CA ALA A 18 -13.91 20.22 -19.66
C ALA A 18 -13.87 19.36 -18.41
N ALA A 19 -14.78 18.41 -18.30
CA ALA A 19 -14.78 17.41 -17.24
C ALA A 19 -13.47 16.64 -17.34
N VAL A 20 -12.46 17.08 -16.59
CA VAL A 20 -11.26 16.29 -16.38
C VAL A 20 -11.74 15.11 -15.54
N ASN A 21 -11.87 13.94 -16.17
CA ASN A 21 -12.04 12.69 -15.44
C ASN A 21 -10.73 12.47 -14.69
N ALA A 22 -10.64 13.07 -13.51
CA ALA A 22 -9.52 12.85 -12.62
C ALA A 22 -9.64 11.42 -12.11
N GLU A 23 -8.61 10.63 -12.37
CA GLU A 23 -8.45 9.29 -11.82
C GLU A 23 -8.52 9.35 -10.29
N SER A 24 -9.31 8.47 -9.68
CA SER A 24 -9.45 8.41 -8.23
C SER A 24 -9.64 6.99 -7.75
N HIS A 25 -8.96 6.66 -6.65
CA HIS A 25 -9.03 5.35 -6.03
C HIS A 25 -9.15 5.50 -4.52
N THR A 26 -10.11 4.82 -3.91
CA THR A 26 -10.28 4.77 -2.46
C THR A 26 -9.93 3.38 -1.91
N ILE A 27 -9.11 3.37 -0.86
CA ILE A 27 -8.82 2.19 -0.06
C ILE A 27 -9.54 2.33 1.28
N ARG A 28 -10.35 1.33 1.62
CA ARG A 28 -11.04 1.21 2.90
C ARG A 28 -10.56 -0.02 3.66
N PHE A 29 -10.52 0.12 4.98
CA PHE A 29 -10.19 -0.96 5.90
C PHE A 29 -11.41 -1.43 6.69
N ASP A 30 -11.56 -2.74 6.80
CA ASP A 30 -12.51 -3.41 7.69
C ASP A 30 -11.74 -4.33 8.64
N ASN A 31 -11.43 -3.84 9.83
CA ASN A 31 -10.71 -4.60 10.83
C ASN A 31 -11.67 -5.36 11.75
N GLN A 32 -11.97 -6.62 11.40
CA GLN A 32 -12.83 -7.51 12.18
C GLN A 32 -12.08 -8.25 13.31
N CYS A 33 -10.77 -8.01 13.46
CA CYS A 33 -9.98 -8.69 14.48
C CYS A 33 -10.27 -8.20 15.91
N GLY A 34 -10.91 -7.03 16.07
CA GLY A 34 -11.10 -6.36 17.37
C GLY A 34 -9.80 -5.86 18.02
N ARG A 35 -8.68 -5.91 17.29
CA ARG A 35 -7.35 -5.47 17.73
C ARG A 35 -6.48 -5.08 16.53
N GLY A 36 -5.35 -4.44 16.82
CA GLY A 36 -4.39 -4.00 15.81
C GLY A 36 -4.86 -2.77 15.04
N THR A 37 -3.94 -2.18 14.29
CA THR A 37 -4.19 -0.95 13.52
C THR A 37 -3.82 -1.21 12.06
N PRO A 38 -4.75 -1.08 11.10
CA PRO A 38 -4.41 -1.15 9.69
C PRO A 38 -3.33 -0.11 9.35
N GLN A 39 -2.34 -0.51 8.58
CA GLN A 39 -1.30 0.37 8.03
C GLN A 39 -1.43 0.37 6.51
N LEU A 40 -1.37 1.57 5.92
CA LEU A 40 -1.27 1.76 4.49
C LEU A 40 -0.05 2.60 4.19
N ILE A 41 0.82 2.12 3.33
CA ILE A 41 2.07 2.79 2.96
C ILE A 41 2.14 2.90 1.44
N PHE A 42 2.43 4.10 0.95
CA PHE A 42 2.76 4.35 -0.45
C PHE A 42 4.07 5.15 -0.51
N GLY A 43 4.96 4.78 -1.43
CA GLY A 43 6.23 5.50 -1.61
C GLY A 43 7.11 5.56 -0.35
N GLY A 44 7.01 4.57 0.55
CA GLY A 44 7.77 4.53 1.80
C GLY A 44 7.24 5.46 2.91
N HIS A 45 6.01 5.97 2.80
CA HIS A 45 5.36 6.78 3.82
C HIS A 45 4.02 6.20 4.23
N VAL A 46 3.72 6.20 5.54
CA VAL A 46 2.39 5.84 6.05
C VAL A 46 1.39 6.92 5.62
N VAL A 47 0.42 6.54 4.80
CA VAL A 47 -0.63 7.43 4.30
C VAL A 47 -1.97 7.22 5.01
N SER A 48 -2.17 6.07 5.66
CA SER A 48 -3.33 5.81 6.51
C SER A 48 -3.00 4.84 7.65
N ASN A 49 -3.66 5.07 8.79
CA ASN A 49 -3.64 4.21 9.98
C ASN A 49 -5.03 3.57 10.23
N GLY A 50 -5.76 3.26 9.15
CA GLY A 50 -7.07 2.62 9.19
C GLY A 50 -8.27 3.52 8.84
N SER A 51 -8.05 4.81 8.57
CA SER A 51 -9.06 5.63 7.90
C SER A 51 -9.10 5.34 6.41
N ASP A 52 -10.22 5.65 5.76
CA ASP A 52 -10.27 5.65 4.29
C ASP A 52 -9.18 6.57 3.73
N TRP A 53 -8.53 6.11 2.66
CA TRP A 53 -7.54 6.88 1.93
C TRP A 53 -7.93 6.97 0.47
N THR A 54 -7.92 8.18 -0.08
CA THR A 54 -8.26 8.41 -1.48
C THR A 54 -7.07 9.03 -2.21
N SER A 55 -6.65 8.41 -3.31
CA SER A 55 -5.74 8.98 -4.29
C SER A 55 -6.52 9.77 -5.34
N SER A 56 -5.95 10.88 -5.82
CA SER A 56 -6.45 11.65 -6.97
C SER A 56 -5.61 11.42 -8.23
N GLY A 57 -5.16 10.17 -8.42
CA GLY A 57 -4.36 9.71 -9.54
C GLY A 57 -3.86 8.28 -9.32
N PRO A 58 -3.00 7.76 -10.23
CA PRO A 58 -2.40 6.44 -10.08
C PRO A 58 -1.61 6.35 -8.78
N ALA A 59 -1.70 5.20 -8.11
CA ALA A 59 -0.96 4.90 -6.88
C ALA A 59 -0.25 3.55 -7.02
N SER A 60 1.06 3.57 -7.21
CA SER A 60 1.88 2.36 -7.37
C SER A 60 2.66 2.00 -6.11
N SER A 61 2.99 0.72 -5.96
CA SER A 61 3.84 0.22 -4.86
C SER A 61 3.22 0.49 -3.49
N GLY A 62 1.90 0.30 -3.39
CA GLY A 62 1.19 0.35 -2.13
C GLY A 62 1.38 -0.95 -1.36
N ILE A 63 1.57 -0.84 -0.06
CA ILE A 63 1.51 -1.99 0.84
C ILE A 63 0.52 -1.74 1.97
N ALA A 64 -0.17 -2.80 2.39
CA ALA A 64 -1.04 -2.77 3.55
C ALA A 64 -0.88 -4.02 4.42
N TYR A 65 -1.01 -3.84 5.74
CA TYR A 65 -0.95 -4.91 6.72
C TYR A 65 -1.66 -4.48 8.02
N LEU A 66 -1.93 -5.43 8.91
CA LEU A 66 -2.48 -5.13 10.23
C LEU A 66 -1.37 -5.12 11.28
N GLN A 67 -1.05 -3.94 11.81
CA GLN A 67 -0.05 -3.78 12.87
C GLN A 67 -0.57 -4.33 14.21
N THR A 68 -0.02 -5.45 14.65
CA THR A 68 -0.33 -6.13 15.93
C THR A 68 0.76 -5.95 17.00
N GLY A 69 1.85 -5.25 16.67
CA GLY A 69 3.02 -5.00 17.52
C GLY A 69 4.29 -5.70 17.05
N GLU A 70 4.17 -6.71 16.20
CA GLU A 70 5.29 -7.52 15.68
C GLU A 70 5.67 -7.17 14.24
N CYS A 71 4.78 -6.48 13.50
CA CYS A 71 5.04 -6.11 12.12
C CYS A 71 6.09 -5.00 12.07
N LEU A 72 7.08 -5.12 11.19
CA LEU A 72 7.99 -4.03 10.91
C LEU A 72 7.38 -3.06 9.88
N PHE A 73 8.17 -2.07 9.44
CA PHE A 73 7.67 -0.97 8.61
C PHE A 73 7.21 -1.43 7.22
N ASN A 74 7.83 -2.45 6.63
CA ASN A 74 7.42 -2.98 5.32
C ASN A 74 6.52 -4.22 5.49
N GLY A 75 5.88 -4.38 6.64
CA GLY A 75 5.01 -5.51 6.95
C GLY A 75 5.74 -6.84 7.17
N GLU A 76 7.06 -6.83 7.40
CA GLU A 76 7.79 -8.03 7.78
C GLU A 76 7.16 -8.66 9.03
N HIS A 77 7.12 -10.00 9.08
CA HIS A 77 6.41 -10.81 10.08
C HIS A 77 4.88 -10.75 10.04
N CYS A 78 4.30 -10.09 9.05
CA CYS A 78 2.86 -9.97 8.88
C CYS A 78 2.42 -10.33 7.46
N ALA A 79 1.12 -10.56 7.28
CA ALA A 79 0.57 -10.78 5.96
C ALA A 79 0.58 -9.45 5.21
N LEU A 80 1.29 -9.41 4.09
CA LEU A 80 1.43 -8.20 3.29
C LEU A 80 0.42 -8.23 2.15
N LEU A 81 -0.30 -7.13 1.94
CA LEU A 81 -1.02 -6.89 0.70
C LEU A 81 -0.20 -5.93 -0.13
N GLU A 82 0.12 -6.31 -1.36
CA GLU A 82 0.79 -5.46 -2.33
C GLU A 82 -0.25 -5.00 -3.35
N MET A 83 -0.21 -3.72 -3.73
CA MET A 83 -1.20 -3.15 -4.65
C MET A 83 -0.61 -2.08 -5.56
N THR A 84 -1.18 -2.02 -6.77
CA THR A 84 -1.05 -0.92 -7.71
C THR A 84 -2.44 -0.52 -8.14
N LEU A 85 -2.78 0.76 -8.04
CA LEU A 85 -4.07 1.31 -8.41
C LEU A 85 -3.84 2.25 -9.59
N GLY A 86 -4.52 1.95 -10.70
CA GLY A 86 -4.34 2.68 -11.94
C GLY A 86 -5.47 2.42 -12.93
N ASN A 87 -5.92 3.46 -13.62
CA ASN A 87 -6.79 3.29 -14.77
C ASN A 87 -6.06 2.54 -15.90
N PRO A 88 -6.66 1.50 -16.51
CA PRO A 88 -6.01 0.72 -17.55
C PRO A 88 -5.68 1.55 -18.79
N THR A 89 -4.40 1.64 -19.14
CA THR A 89 -3.93 2.27 -20.39
C THR A 89 -3.64 1.24 -21.49
N CYS A 90 -3.62 -0.04 -21.13
CA CYS A 90 -3.49 -1.19 -22.02
C CYS A 90 -4.14 -2.43 -21.38
N PRO A 91 -4.46 -3.47 -22.17
CA PRO A 91 -4.92 -4.73 -21.62
C PRO A 91 -3.91 -5.31 -20.61
N GLY A 92 -4.34 -5.52 -19.38
CA GLY A 92 -3.52 -6.05 -18.28
C GLY A 92 -2.76 -4.98 -17.49
N CYS A 93 -2.97 -3.69 -17.77
CA CYS A 93 -2.22 -2.58 -17.18
C CYS A 93 -3.01 -1.77 -16.14
N GLY A 94 -4.26 -2.17 -15.83
CA GLY A 94 -5.06 -1.57 -14.77
C GLY A 94 -4.61 -1.94 -13.36
N SER A 95 -5.44 -1.61 -12.37
CA SER A 95 -5.22 -1.91 -10.96
C SER A 95 -4.96 -3.40 -10.71
N SER A 96 -4.08 -3.72 -9.76
CA SER A 96 -3.82 -5.08 -9.30
C SER A 96 -3.57 -5.11 -7.80
N THR A 97 -3.91 -6.24 -7.18
CA THR A 97 -3.65 -6.49 -5.76
C THR A 97 -3.35 -7.95 -5.55
N ASP A 98 -2.45 -8.24 -4.62
CA ASP A 98 -2.10 -9.59 -4.20
C ASP A 98 -1.76 -9.66 -2.72
N ILE A 99 -1.69 -10.89 -2.20
CA ILE A 99 -1.24 -11.20 -0.85
C ILE A 99 0.14 -11.84 -0.96
N SER A 100 1.10 -11.36 -0.19
CA SER A 100 2.47 -11.86 -0.18
C SER A 100 2.84 -12.43 1.18
N LEU A 101 3.27 -13.70 1.16
CA LEU A 101 3.82 -14.45 2.27
C LEU A 101 5.25 -14.92 1.94
N ILE A 102 5.92 -14.24 1.01
CA ILE A 102 7.33 -14.46 0.71
C ILE A 102 8.15 -14.03 1.94
N PRO A 103 9.02 -14.90 2.51
CA PRO A 103 9.85 -14.52 3.65
C PRO A 103 10.61 -13.21 3.41
N PRO A 104 10.63 -12.27 4.39
CA PRO A 104 10.30 -12.44 5.81
C PRO A 104 8.82 -12.22 6.18
N HIS A 105 7.91 -12.17 5.20
CA HIS A 105 6.48 -11.96 5.44
C HIS A 105 5.83 -13.28 5.87
N ALA A 106 4.86 -13.22 6.77
CA ALA A 106 4.25 -14.41 7.36
C ALA A 106 2.84 -14.09 7.86
N LEU A 107 1.92 -15.04 7.79
CA LEU A 107 0.54 -14.80 8.23
C LEU A 107 0.50 -14.57 9.75
N ASN A 108 0.23 -13.33 10.18
CA ASN A 108 -0.03 -12.98 11.59
C ASN A 108 -1.53 -13.01 11.91
N VAL A 109 -2.36 -12.52 10.99
CA VAL A 109 -3.82 -12.56 11.04
C VAL A 109 -4.38 -13.00 9.69
N PRO A 110 -5.54 -13.68 9.63
CA PRO A 110 -6.26 -13.88 8.38
C PRO A 110 -6.50 -12.54 7.68
N VAL A 111 -6.25 -12.50 6.38
CA VAL A 111 -6.45 -11.30 5.58
C VAL A 111 -7.16 -11.64 4.28
N SER A 112 -8.03 -10.74 3.86
CA SER A 112 -8.65 -10.81 2.56
C SER A 112 -8.74 -9.40 1.99
N PHE A 113 -8.64 -9.29 0.68
CA PHE A 113 -9.05 -8.09 -0.01
C PHE A 113 -10.11 -8.46 -1.01
N ARG A 114 -10.99 -7.52 -1.26
CA ARG A 114 -11.89 -7.57 -2.39
C ARG A 114 -11.85 -6.23 -3.09
N GLN A 115 -11.82 -6.29 -4.40
CA GLN A 115 -12.18 -5.17 -5.25
C GLN A 115 -13.69 -5.03 -5.10
N VAL A 116 -14.06 -4.13 -4.20
CA VAL A 116 -15.41 -4.04 -3.67
C VAL A 116 -15.73 -2.56 -3.58
N TYR A 117 -16.91 -2.26 -4.13
CA TYR A 117 -17.70 -1.05 -4.02
C TYR A 117 -17.46 0.03 -5.09
N PHE A 118 -18.27 -0.07 -6.15
CA PHE A 118 -18.81 1.03 -6.97
C PHE A 118 -17.90 1.64 -8.05
N ASN A 119 -17.23 0.85 -8.91
CA ASN A 119 -16.78 1.30 -10.25
C ASN A 119 -16.10 0.20 -11.09
N GLY A 120 -16.10 -1.07 -10.67
CA GLY A 120 -15.53 -2.15 -11.48
C GLY A 120 -15.11 -3.39 -10.68
N CYS A 121 -15.02 -4.55 -11.35
CA CYS A 121 -14.52 -5.83 -10.83
C CYS A 121 -15.15 -6.33 -9.51
N ASP A 122 -16.41 -5.99 -9.26
CA ASP A 122 -17.10 -6.32 -8.01
C ASP A 122 -17.01 -7.82 -7.68
N GLY A 123 -16.56 -8.10 -6.46
CA GLY A 123 -16.47 -9.46 -5.93
C GLY A 123 -15.19 -10.21 -6.30
N GLN A 124 -14.34 -9.63 -7.16
CA GLN A 124 -12.98 -10.12 -7.36
C GLN A 124 -12.11 -9.83 -6.13
N GLY A 125 -11.16 -10.70 -5.84
CA GLY A 125 -10.30 -10.58 -4.67
C GLY A 125 -9.68 -11.91 -4.29
N ALA A 126 -8.87 -11.89 -3.25
CA ALA A 126 -8.25 -13.07 -2.67
C ALA A 126 -8.36 -13.05 -1.14
N ALA A 127 -8.34 -14.25 -0.54
CA ALA A 127 -8.43 -14.41 0.90
C ALA A 127 -7.44 -15.48 1.37
N CYS A 128 -6.63 -15.12 2.36
CA CYS A 128 -5.65 -15.99 2.97
C CYS A 128 -5.95 -16.17 4.46
N ASN A 129 -6.48 -17.34 4.82
CA ASN A 129 -6.86 -17.65 6.22
C ASN A 129 -5.90 -18.63 6.90
N SER A 130 -4.83 -19.05 6.20
CA SER A 130 -3.83 -19.97 6.71
C SER A 130 -2.48 -19.68 6.06
N ALA A 131 -1.39 -20.01 6.74
CA ALA A 131 -0.03 -19.75 6.24
C ALA A 131 0.31 -20.51 4.94
N ASN A 132 -0.55 -21.40 4.45
CA ASN A 132 -0.38 -22.16 3.21
C ASN A 132 -1.53 -21.91 2.22
N CYS A 133 -2.18 -20.75 2.29
CA CYS A 133 -3.28 -20.41 1.37
C CYS A 133 -2.79 -20.38 -0.08
N ASN A 134 -3.53 -20.98 -1.02
CA ASN A 134 -3.11 -21.03 -2.43
C ASN A 134 -3.32 -19.72 -3.20
N THR A 135 -3.72 -18.64 -2.53
CA THR A 135 -4.00 -17.32 -3.11
C THR A 135 -2.98 -16.27 -2.69
N ALA A 136 -1.83 -16.69 -2.15
CA ALA A 136 -0.74 -15.80 -1.77
C ALA A 136 0.56 -16.18 -2.50
N PHE A 137 1.42 -15.20 -2.70
CA PHE A 137 2.79 -15.41 -3.18
C PHE A 137 3.62 -16.05 -2.07
N PHE A 138 4.29 -17.16 -2.36
CA PHE A 138 5.32 -17.76 -1.50
C PHE A 138 6.71 -17.69 -2.12
N VAL A 139 6.77 -17.50 -3.43
CA VAL A 139 7.97 -17.21 -4.21
C VAL A 139 7.68 -16.10 -5.22
N SER A 140 8.72 -15.42 -5.69
CA SER A 140 8.58 -14.24 -6.56
C SER A 140 7.90 -14.51 -7.91
N ASP A 141 7.86 -15.77 -8.35
CA ASP A 141 7.29 -16.16 -9.64
C ASP A 141 5.82 -16.62 -9.56
N ASP A 142 5.16 -16.50 -8.39
CA ASP A 142 3.75 -16.89 -8.16
C ASP A 142 2.72 -15.93 -8.80
N ASN A 143 2.99 -15.44 -10.01
CA ASN A 143 2.18 -14.41 -10.68
C ASN A 143 0.71 -14.78 -10.91
N GLN A 144 0.34 -16.06 -10.79
CA GLN A 144 -1.04 -16.55 -10.92
C GLN A 144 -2.00 -16.11 -9.81
N VAL A 145 -1.49 -15.65 -8.66
CA VAL A 145 -2.34 -15.28 -7.51
C VAL A 145 -2.67 -13.78 -7.46
N GLN A 146 -2.11 -12.99 -8.37
CA GLN A 146 -2.43 -11.58 -8.50
C GLN A 146 -3.81 -11.38 -9.12
N VAL A 147 -4.63 -10.54 -8.48
CA VAL A 147 -5.97 -10.22 -8.96
C VAL A 147 -5.91 -8.86 -9.64
N ALA A 148 -6.06 -8.85 -10.96
CA ALA A 148 -6.06 -7.64 -11.77
C ALA A 148 -7.48 -7.18 -12.10
N CYS A 149 -7.70 -5.87 -12.07
CA CYS A 149 -8.91 -5.22 -12.52
C CYS A 149 -8.61 -4.27 -13.68
N GLN A 150 -9.45 -4.30 -14.72
CA GLN A 150 -9.26 -3.49 -15.94
C GLN A 150 -10.39 -2.46 -16.11
N GLU A 151 -10.81 -1.87 -15.00
CA GLU A 151 -11.83 -0.82 -14.94
C GLU A 151 -11.21 0.48 -14.41
N ASP A 152 -11.82 1.61 -14.73
CA ASP A 152 -11.40 2.92 -14.24
C ASP A 152 -11.87 3.15 -12.80
N ASN A 153 -11.07 3.87 -12.02
CA ASN A 153 -11.42 4.38 -10.68
C ASN A 153 -11.85 3.27 -9.71
N VAL A 154 -11.11 2.17 -9.71
CA VAL A 154 -11.37 1.01 -8.86
C VAL A 154 -11.04 1.32 -7.41
N ASP A 155 -11.96 0.98 -6.53
CA ASP A 155 -11.81 1.04 -5.08
C ASP A 155 -11.46 -0.34 -4.49
N LEU A 156 -10.78 -0.33 -3.34
CA LEU A 156 -10.29 -1.53 -2.66
C LEU A 156 -10.80 -1.59 -1.22
N LEU A 157 -11.46 -2.69 -0.87
CA LEU A 157 -11.80 -3.02 0.52
C LEU A 157 -10.83 -4.10 1.04
N ILE A 158 -10.10 -3.76 2.09
CA ILE A 158 -9.19 -4.68 2.77
C ILE A 158 -9.84 -5.10 4.10
N THR A 159 -10.10 -6.39 4.25
CA THR A 159 -10.72 -6.96 5.44
C THR A 159 -9.73 -7.84 6.20
N PHE A 160 -9.46 -7.47 7.45
CA PHE A 160 -8.66 -8.27 8.37
C PHE A 160 -9.55 -9.11 9.28
N CYS A 161 -9.14 -10.35 9.54
CA CYS A 161 -9.93 -11.37 10.26
C CYS A 161 -11.33 -11.61 9.70
N GLY A 162 -11.53 -11.33 8.40
CA GLY A 162 -12.75 -11.76 7.72
C GLY A 162 -12.86 -13.28 7.78
N ASN A 163 -14.08 -13.81 7.91
CA ASN A 163 -14.36 -15.24 8.09
C ASN A 163 -13.98 -16.14 6.90
N GLY A 164 -13.09 -15.71 6.00
CA GLY A 164 -12.61 -16.52 4.88
C GLY A 164 -13.71 -16.97 3.91
N ALA A 165 -14.95 -16.53 4.12
CA ALA A 165 -16.11 -17.04 3.42
C ALA A 165 -16.12 -16.42 2.03
N THR A 166 -15.57 -17.17 1.09
CA THR A 166 -16.33 -17.72 -0.04
C THR A 166 -17.65 -17.01 -0.36
N SER A 167 -17.61 -15.75 -0.73
CA SER A 167 -18.51 -15.19 -1.73
C SER A 167 -17.68 -15.18 -3.01
N SER A 168 -17.57 -16.24 -3.83
CA SER A 168 -18.67 -16.69 -4.70
C SER A 168 -19.87 -15.78 -4.57
N ALA A 169 -19.76 -14.59 -5.18
CA ALA A 169 -20.87 -13.70 -5.43
C ALA A 169 -21.91 -14.47 -6.25
N THR A 170 -22.72 -15.28 -5.58
CA THR A 170 -24.05 -15.60 -6.06
C THR A 170 -24.78 -14.27 -5.96
N SER A 171 -24.96 -13.65 -7.11
CA SER A 171 -25.76 -12.46 -7.31
C SER A 171 -27.19 -12.80 -6.91
N GLU A 172 -27.50 -12.66 -5.62
CA GLU A 172 -28.87 -12.81 -5.12
C GLU A 172 -29.61 -11.50 -5.39
N PRO A 173 -30.72 -11.51 -6.16
CA PRO A 173 -31.41 -10.30 -6.56
C PRO A 173 -32.10 -9.65 -5.36
N ALA A 174 -31.99 -8.33 -5.28
CA ALA A 174 -32.58 -7.49 -4.24
C ALA A 174 -34.10 -7.73 -4.12
N ASN A 175 -34.51 -8.49 -3.10
CA ASN A 175 -35.89 -8.48 -2.62
C ASN A 175 -35.99 -7.49 -1.46
N ALA A 176 -36.63 -6.36 -1.73
CA ALA A 176 -36.87 -5.28 -0.78
C ALA A 176 -37.72 -5.75 0.41
N PRO A 177 -37.34 -5.45 1.67
CA PRO A 177 -38.23 -5.66 2.80
C PRO A 177 -39.27 -4.54 2.91
N THR A 178 -40.51 -4.99 2.99
CA THR A 178 -41.74 -4.23 3.25
C THR A 178 -41.69 -3.53 4.62
N PRO A 179 -42.24 -2.31 4.77
CA PRO A 179 -42.22 -1.59 6.04
C PRO A 179 -43.31 -2.14 6.98
N SER A 180 -42.91 -2.60 8.17
CA SER A 180 -43.83 -2.87 9.28
C SER A 180 -43.56 -1.91 10.43
N SER A 181 -44.63 -1.26 10.83
CA SER A 181 -44.77 -0.19 11.81
C SER A 181 -44.74 -0.63 13.27
N PHE A 182 -44.66 0.40 14.15
CA PHE A 182 -45.03 0.48 15.58
C PHE A 182 -43.89 0.36 16.62
N PRO A 183 -44.07 0.87 17.86
CA PRO A 183 -44.33 2.28 18.20
C PRO A 183 -43.43 2.81 19.34
N THR A 184 -43.46 4.13 19.48
CA THR A 184 -42.99 5.00 20.59
C THR A 184 -43.26 4.47 22.00
N SER A 185 -42.26 4.58 22.90
CA SER A 185 -42.43 4.94 24.33
C SER A 185 -41.06 5.24 24.99
N SER A 186 -40.87 6.46 25.49
CA SER A 186 -39.83 6.86 26.46
C SER A 186 -40.21 6.38 27.88
N PRO A 187 -39.32 6.43 28.91
CA PRO A 187 -38.92 7.70 29.55
C PRO A 187 -37.46 7.76 30.08
N ALA A 188 -37.11 8.98 30.47
CA ALA A 188 -35.82 9.47 30.96
C ALA A 188 -35.40 8.92 32.33
N SER A 189 -34.07 8.88 32.56
CA SER A 189 -33.45 9.04 33.88
C SER A 189 -32.08 9.73 33.75
N PRO A 190 -31.72 10.60 34.70
CA PRO A 190 -30.46 11.36 34.68
C PRO A 190 -29.35 10.53 35.30
N HIS A 191 -28.15 10.52 34.71
CA HIS A 191 -26.98 9.96 35.36
C HIS A 191 -25.89 11.03 35.51
N GLU A 192 -25.48 11.13 36.77
CA GLU A 192 -24.56 12.06 37.40
C GLU A 192 -23.17 12.03 36.76
N SER A 193 -22.59 13.23 36.66
CA SER A 193 -21.25 13.50 36.14
C SER A 193 -20.28 13.63 37.32
N PRO A 194 -19.19 12.86 37.39
CA PRO A 194 -18.05 13.21 38.22
C PRO A 194 -16.93 13.88 37.41
N GLU A 195 -16.58 15.06 37.93
CA GLU A 195 -15.44 15.93 37.67
C GLU A 195 -14.07 15.20 37.72
N PRO A 196 -13.14 15.44 36.79
CA PRO A 196 -11.77 14.99 36.96
C PRO A 196 -10.95 16.02 37.75
N THR A 197 -10.60 15.63 38.97
CA THR A 197 -9.63 16.27 39.86
C THR A 197 -8.28 16.46 39.16
N SER A 198 -7.87 17.72 39.06
CA SER A 198 -6.55 18.15 38.62
C SER A 198 -5.53 17.91 39.75
N SER A 199 -4.55 17.03 39.52
CA SER A 199 -3.39 16.87 40.39
C SER A 199 -2.11 17.18 39.63
N SER A 200 -1.59 18.35 39.93
CA SER A 200 -0.27 18.84 39.57
C SER A 200 0.83 17.94 40.15
N ILE A 201 1.69 17.40 39.29
CA ILE A 201 2.98 16.86 39.72
C ILE A 201 4.07 17.78 39.18
N VAL A 202 4.68 18.49 40.13
CA VAL A 202 5.96 19.19 40.01
C VAL A 202 7.02 18.12 39.79
N HIS A 203 7.70 18.13 38.64
CA HIS A 203 8.94 17.38 38.47
C HIS A 203 10.11 18.33 38.24
N THR A 204 10.99 18.29 39.23
CA THR A 204 12.21 19.05 39.43
C THR A 204 13.24 18.74 38.34
N SER A 205 13.85 19.80 37.84
CA SER A 205 15.05 19.87 37.00
C SER A 205 16.23 19.10 37.61
N ILE A 206 17.11 18.48 36.79
CA ILE A 206 18.53 18.26 37.10
C ILE A 206 19.34 17.76 35.87
N VAL A 207 20.40 18.52 35.58
CA VAL A 207 21.66 18.30 34.82
C VAL A 207 21.67 17.88 33.33
N GLU A 208 21.90 18.90 32.50
CA GLU A 208 23.17 19.17 31.78
C GLU A 208 24.16 17.99 31.62
N SER A 209 24.40 17.58 30.38
CA SER A 209 25.68 17.00 29.95
C SER A 209 25.90 17.31 28.47
N SER A 210 26.65 18.38 28.27
CA SER A 210 27.21 18.86 27.01
C SER A 210 28.20 17.83 26.46
N SER A 211 27.97 17.33 25.25
CA SER A 211 29.04 16.70 24.45
C SER A 211 29.14 17.41 23.11
N THR A 212 30.18 18.23 22.99
CA THR A 212 30.64 18.89 21.78
C THR A 212 31.46 17.89 20.97
N ALA A 213 30.86 17.30 19.94
CA ALA A 213 31.61 16.56 18.93
C ALA A 213 31.96 17.50 17.76
N ALA A 214 33.25 17.50 17.42
CA ALA A 214 33.90 18.41 16.50
C ALA A 214 33.34 18.31 15.07
N VAL A 215 33.02 19.47 14.50
CA VAL A 215 32.78 19.66 13.07
C VAL A 215 34.13 19.75 12.37
N SER A 216 34.51 18.71 11.64
CA SER A 216 35.65 18.78 10.71
C SER A 216 35.22 19.48 9.42
N LEU A 217 35.74 20.69 9.27
CA LEU A 217 35.71 21.52 8.06
C LEU A 217 36.57 20.84 6.98
N VAL A 218 35.94 20.34 5.90
CA VAL A 218 36.66 19.93 4.68
C VAL A 218 36.50 21.03 3.64
N THR A 219 37.63 21.68 3.37
CA THR A 219 37.84 22.76 2.43
C THR A 219 37.98 22.23 1.00
N THR A 220 37.11 22.76 0.13
CA THR A 220 37.19 23.04 -1.32
C THR A 220 38.21 22.29 -2.21
N GLY A 221 37.69 21.76 -3.32
CA GLY A 221 38.41 21.63 -4.59
C GLY A 221 37.50 21.97 -5.77
N PRO A 222 37.82 22.99 -6.61
CA PRO A 222 37.08 23.29 -7.82
C PRO A 222 37.67 22.50 -9.00
N SER A 223 36.85 21.70 -9.68
CA SER A 223 37.21 21.07 -10.95
C SER A 223 36.21 21.52 -12.02
N ASN A 224 36.63 22.54 -12.77
CA ASN A 224 36.05 22.97 -14.02
C ASN A 224 36.09 21.82 -15.05
N GLY A 225 34.98 21.62 -15.76
CA GLY A 225 34.95 20.76 -16.94
C GLY A 225 33.60 20.79 -17.66
N PRO A 226 33.41 21.67 -18.66
CA PRO A 226 32.25 21.58 -19.55
C PRO A 226 32.51 20.51 -20.60
N SER A 227 31.85 19.36 -20.50
CA SER A 227 31.72 18.41 -21.61
C SER A 227 30.48 18.74 -22.42
N THR A 228 30.71 19.42 -23.53
CA THR A 228 29.80 19.60 -24.66
C THR A 228 29.51 18.25 -25.31
N VAL A 229 28.30 17.73 -25.14
CA VAL A 229 27.78 16.60 -25.92
C VAL A 229 27.01 17.16 -27.13
N PRO A 230 27.33 16.71 -28.36
CA PRO A 230 26.67 17.20 -29.57
C PRO A 230 25.25 16.64 -29.73
N SER A 231 24.39 17.53 -30.20
CA SER A 231 23.03 17.33 -30.66
C SER A 231 23.00 16.41 -31.90
N PRO A 232 22.16 15.35 -31.94
CA PRO A 232 21.89 14.66 -33.19
C PRO A 232 20.80 15.38 -33.98
N THR A 233 21.26 15.96 -35.09
CA THR A 233 20.60 16.23 -36.37
C THR A 233 19.20 15.62 -36.55
N ALA A 234 18.22 16.50 -36.76
CA ALA A 234 16.96 16.19 -37.39
C ALA A 234 17.18 15.82 -38.87
N LEU A 235 16.63 14.68 -39.30
CA LEU A 235 16.42 14.35 -40.71
C LEU A 235 14.92 14.17 -40.93
N SER A 236 14.41 15.00 -41.85
CA SER A 236 13.10 14.92 -42.46
C SER A 236 13.05 13.85 -43.56
N GLU A 237 11.81 13.57 -43.98
CA GLU A 237 11.35 12.73 -45.10
C GLU A 237 11.20 11.23 -44.74
N THR A 238 10.17 10.49 -45.16
CA THR A 238 9.27 10.64 -46.30
C THR A 238 7.96 9.90 -46.01
N SER A 239 6.87 10.38 -46.61
CA SER A 239 5.55 9.75 -46.64
C SER A 239 5.58 8.38 -47.32
N GLY A 240 5.06 7.35 -46.66
CA GLY A 240 4.91 6.01 -47.23
C GLY A 240 3.67 5.32 -46.67
N THR A 241 2.60 5.32 -47.46
CA THR A 241 1.36 4.58 -47.20
C THR A 241 1.66 3.08 -47.35
N SER A 242 1.47 2.29 -46.30
CA SER A 242 1.48 0.82 -46.40
C SER A 242 0.57 0.22 -45.33
N SER A 243 -0.47 -0.45 -45.82
CA SER A 243 -1.38 -1.32 -45.08
C SER A 243 -0.62 -2.51 -44.53
N SER A 244 -0.69 -2.73 -43.21
CA SER A 244 -0.25 -3.99 -42.62
C SER A 244 -1.02 -4.33 -41.35
N THR A 245 -1.59 -5.53 -41.43
CA THR A 245 -2.22 -6.40 -40.45
C THR A 245 -1.70 -6.26 -39.02
N VAL A 246 -2.62 -6.12 -38.07
CA VAL A 246 -2.39 -6.00 -36.64
C VAL A 246 -1.89 -7.33 -36.07
N SER A 247 -0.60 -7.38 -35.73
CA SER A 247 -0.04 -8.37 -34.79
C SER A 247 -0.26 -7.91 -33.35
N PRO A 248 -0.66 -8.78 -32.42
CA PRO A 248 -0.80 -8.42 -31.02
C PRO A 248 0.58 -8.10 -30.44
N LYS A 249 0.74 -6.89 -29.92
CA LYS A 249 1.93 -6.46 -29.18
C LYS A 249 1.95 -7.20 -27.83
N THR A 250 2.96 -8.05 -27.65
CA THR A 250 3.34 -8.60 -26.35
C THR A 250 3.83 -7.44 -25.48
N CYS A 251 3.09 -7.08 -24.44
CA CYS A 251 3.54 -6.10 -23.45
C CYS A 251 4.66 -6.71 -22.60
N SER A 252 5.82 -6.05 -22.57
CA SER A 252 6.87 -6.32 -21.61
C SER A 252 6.37 -5.85 -20.25
N VAL A 253 6.18 -6.78 -19.32
CA VAL A 253 5.91 -6.50 -17.90
C VAL A 253 6.94 -5.50 -17.40
N PHE A 254 6.48 -4.37 -16.85
CA PHE A 254 7.35 -3.41 -16.18
C PHE A 254 7.79 -4.04 -14.85
N HIS A 255 8.90 -4.78 -14.88
CA HIS A 255 9.64 -5.12 -13.66
C HIS A 255 10.23 -3.81 -13.12
N THR A 256 9.53 -3.18 -12.18
CA THR A 256 10.19 -2.23 -11.27
C THR A 256 11.09 -3.05 -10.37
N SER A 257 12.32 -3.29 -10.81
CA SER A 257 13.37 -3.86 -9.96
C SER A 257 13.62 -2.88 -8.83
N ILE A 258 13.06 -3.15 -7.65
CA ILE A 258 13.52 -2.53 -6.41
C ILE A 258 14.99 -2.94 -6.26
N ALA A 259 15.88 -1.95 -6.34
CA ALA A 259 17.30 -2.17 -6.12
C ALA A 259 17.50 -2.60 -4.66
N GLU A 260 17.69 -3.89 -4.44
CA GLU A 260 18.25 -4.46 -3.22
C GLU A 260 19.62 -3.82 -2.98
N SER A 261 19.70 -2.94 -1.99
CA SER A 261 20.96 -2.45 -1.46
C SER A 261 21.59 -3.55 -0.59
N SER A 262 22.21 -4.53 -1.24
CA SER A 262 23.03 -5.54 -0.57
C SER A 262 24.33 -4.88 -0.10
N SER A 263 24.42 -4.50 1.18
CA SER A 263 25.69 -4.15 1.80
C SER A 263 26.50 -5.42 2.10
N THR A 264 27.29 -5.85 1.13
CA THR A 264 28.38 -6.82 1.36
C THR A 264 29.52 -6.12 2.11
N ALA A 265 29.47 -6.14 3.44
CA ALA A 265 30.63 -5.83 4.27
C ALA A 265 31.42 -7.12 4.53
N ALA A 266 32.56 -7.24 3.83
CA ALA A 266 33.55 -8.27 4.05
C ALA A 266 34.06 -8.25 5.51
N HIS A 267 33.97 -9.40 6.20
CA HIS A 267 34.77 -9.68 7.39
C HIS A 267 35.48 -11.03 7.23
N SER A 268 36.62 -10.97 6.55
CA SER A 268 37.66 -11.99 6.61
C SER A 268 38.66 -11.58 7.69
N ARG A 269 38.74 -12.34 8.78
CA ARG A 269 40.00 -12.74 9.46
C ARG A 269 39.74 -13.65 10.67
N ARG A 270 40.16 -14.91 10.48
CA ARG A 270 40.81 -15.83 11.44
C ARG A 270 40.72 -15.51 12.94
N SER A 271 40.18 -16.47 13.69
CA SER A 271 40.82 -16.98 14.91
C SER A 271 40.36 -18.41 15.22
N LYS A 272 41.32 -19.34 15.13
CA LYS A 272 41.28 -20.66 15.78
C LYS A 272 41.19 -20.46 17.30
N ALA A 273 40.30 -21.15 18.00
CA ALA A 273 40.61 -21.73 19.32
C ALA A 273 39.50 -22.65 19.86
N ARG A 274 39.94 -23.87 20.20
CA ARG A 274 39.51 -24.73 21.33
C ARG A 274 38.06 -25.20 21.41
N VAL A 275 37.90 -26.42 20.92
CA VAL A 275 37.00 -27.44 21.47
C VAL A 275 37.31 -27.61 22.97
N ALA A 276 36.36 -27.27 23.83
CA ALA A 276 36.33 -27.70 25.22
C ALA A 276 35.15 -28.66 25.38
N HIS A 277 35.51 -29.92 25.59
CA HIS A 277 34.61 -31.04 25.86
C HIS A 277 34.01 -30.84 27.26
N VAL A 278 32.71 -30.51 27.34
CA VAL A 278 31.98 -30.51 28.61
C VAL A 278 31.44 -31.91 28.83
N GLN A 279 32.05 -32.61 29.78
CA GLN A 279 31.64 -33.92 30.26
C GLN A 279 30.55 -33.72 31.33
N MET A 280 29.31 -34.12 31.03
CA MET A 280 28.22 -34.13 32.00
C MET A 280 28.43 -35.28 33.00
N ASN A 281 28.67 -34.95 34.26
CA ASN A 281 28.57 -35.89 35.38
C ASN A 281 27.10 -35.98 35.81
N ALA A 282 26.50 -37.14 35.57
CA ALA A 282 25.21 -37.51 36.14
C ALA A 282 25.40 -37.91 37.62
N ALA A 283 24.67 -37.22 38.49
CA ALA A 283 24.58 -37.49 39.91
C ALA A 283 23.93 -38.86 40.18
N ARG A 284 24.49 -39.62 41.13
CA ARG A 284 23.89 -40.81 41.72
C ARG A 284 23.70 -40.55 43.21
N VAL A 285 22.45 -40.29 43.61
CA VAL A 285 22.00 -40.28 45.01
C VAL A 285 20.74 -41.13 45.08
N HIS A 286 20.85 -42.31 45.68
CA HIS A 286 19.79 -43.08 46.35
C HIS A 286 20.57 -44.02 47.30
N ALA A 287 20.49 -43.80 48.61
CA ALA A 287 19.42 -44.24 49.51
C ALA A 287 19.48 -45.76 49.72
#